data_AF-A0A953Y5T2-F1
#
_entry.id   AF-A0A953Y5T2-F1
#
_cell.length_a   1.000
_cell.length_b   1.000
_cell.length_c   1.000
_cell.angle_alpha   90.00
_cell.angle_beta   90.00
_cell.angle_gamma   90.00
#
_symmetry.space_group_name_H-M   'P 1'
#
loop_
_entity.id
_entity.type
_entity.pdbx_description
1 polymer ?
#
loop_
_entity_poly.entity_id
_entity_poly.type
_entity_poly.pdbx_seq_one_letter_code
_entity_poly.pdbx_strand_id
1 'polypeptide(L)'
;MVSRRWSGAVFAALALALTGCPSGGSKQEFVFNNGAEPETLDPHLQTGVPEGRLGDALFEGLVSLHPKTLEPVPGVAERWDLSDDKTVYTFHLRQNAKWSDGTPVDANDFFASWKRALTPATGSQYAYMYYAIRGAEEFNKGQNEDFGTVGI
;
A
#
# COMPACT_ATOMS: atom_id res chain seq x y z
N MET A 1 81.30 4.48 35.72
CA MET A 1 80.72 4.68 37.07
C MET A 1 79.40 5.42 36.90
N VAL A 2 78.24 5.00 37.40
CA VAL A 2 77.78 3.83 38.16
C VAL A 2 76.32 3.64 37.75
N SER A 3 75.98 2.39 37.46
CA SER A 3 74.63 1.85 37.28
C SER A 3 73.74 2.04 38.51
N ARG A 4 72.44 2.23 38.31
CA ARG A 4 71.46 1.75 39.30
C ARG A 4 70.19 1.23 38.63
N ARG A 5 70.02 -0.08 38.79
CA ARG A 5 68.83 -0.87 38.46
C ARG A 5 67.82 -0.69 39.60
N TRP A 6 66.53 -0.64 39.29
CA TRP A 6 65.48 -1.00 40.24
C TRP A 6 64.41 -1.83 39.50
N SER A 7 64.15 -3.00 40.06
CA SER A 7 63.14 -3.97 39.61
C SER A 7 61.79 -3.59 40.22
N GLY A 8 60.73 -3.64 39.41
CA GLY A 8 59.35 -3.59 39.87
C GLY A 8 58.46 -4.26 38.83
N ALA A 9 58.10 -5.52 39.07
CA ALA A 9 57.02 -6.19 38.36
C ALA A 9 55.67 -5.62 38.82
N VAL A 10 54.64 -5.68 37.95
CA VAL A 10 53.24 -6.06 38.26
C VAL A 10 52.29 -5.63 37.11
N PHE A 11 51.61 -6.65 36.56
CA PHE A 11 50.24 -6.70 36.00
C PHE A 11 49.72 -5.58 35.08
N ALA A 12 49.30 -5.97 33.87
CA ALA A 12 47.89 -6.28 33.56
C ALA A 12 47.63 -6.18 32.05
N ALA A 13 47.01 -7.22 31.49
CA ALA A 13 46.46 -7.22 30.15
C ALA A 13 45.44 -6.09 29.98
N LEU A 14 45.59 -5.25 28.95
CA LEU A 14 44.53 -4.35 28.53
C LEU A 14 43.86 -4.93 27.28
N ALA A 15 42.61 -5.30 27.49
CA ALA A 15 41.74 -6.04 26.61
C ALA A 15 41.46 -5.32 25.28
N LEU A 16 41.18 -6.14 24.26
CA LEU A 16 40.47 -5.75 23.06
C LEU A 16 39.19 -5.00 23.43
N ALA A 17 39.18 -3.68 23.24
CA ALA A 17 37.93 -2.93 23.12
C ALA A 17 37.52 -2.92 21.64
N LEU A 18 37.06 -4.07 21.15
CA LEU A 18 36.09 -4.10 20.06
C LEU A 18 34.74 -3.67 20.66
N THR A 19 34.62 -2.39 21.03
CA THR A 19 33.32 -1.83 21.40
C THR A 19 32.52 -1.68 20.13
N GLY A 20 31.66 -2.67 19.92
CA GLY A 20 30.71 -2.73 18.83
C GLY A 20 29.98 -1.41 18.65
N CYS A 21 29.99 -0.94 17.41
CA CYS A 21 29.08 0.10 16.98
C CYS A 21 27.66 -0.48 17.13
N PRO A 22 26.75 0.13 17.90
CA PRO A 22 25.38 -0.36 17.99
C PRO A 22 24.71 -0.07 16.66
N SER A 23 24.64 -1.08 15.78
CA SER A 23 23.72 -1.09 14.64
C SER A 23 22.32 -1.39 15.18
N GLY A 24 21.75 -0.43 15.90
CA GLY A 24 20.41 -0.51 16.46
C GLY A 24 19.72 0.82 16.23
N GLY A 25 19.11 1.00 15.06
CA GLY A 25 18.19 2.12 14.85
C GLY A 25 17.10 2.11 15.93
N SER A 26 16.70 3.29 16.42
CA SER A 26 15.60 3.40 17.36
C SER A 26 14.33 2.72 16.81
N LYS A 27 13.57 2.05 17.69
CA LYS A 27 12.27 1.44 17.35
C LYS A 27 11.39 2.50 16.67
N GLN A 28 11.03 2.27 15.40
CA GLN A 28 10.11 3.13 14.65
C GLN A 28 8.69 2.67 14.97
N GLU A 29 8.09 3.26 16.00
CA GLU A 29 6.72 2.96 16.43
C GLU A 29 5.85 4.19 16.29
N PHE A 30 4.69 4.01 15.66
CA PHE A 30 3.68 5.04 15.51
C PHE A 30 2.38 4.56 16.16
N VAL A 31 1.85 5.37 17.08
CA VAL A 31 0.57 5.11 17.74
C VAL A 31 -0.37 6.25 17.40
N PHE A 32 -1.54 5.92 16.88
CA PHE A 32 -2.58 6.90 16.57
C PHE A 32 -3.93 6.47 17.13
N ASN A 33 -4.80 7.44 17.37
CA ASN A 33 -6.18 7.19 17.75
C ASN A 33 -7.04 7.07 16.47
N ASN A 34 -7.57 5.89 16.17
CA ASN A 34 -8.45 5.69 15.02
C ASN A 34 -9.89 6.21 15.24
N GLY A 35 -10.24 6.58 16.47
CA GLY A 35 -11.56 7.10 16.85
C GLY A 35 -12.54 6.01 17.23
N ALA A 36 -13.05 5.26 16.26
CA ALA A 36 -14.01 4.18 16.47
C ALA A 36 -13.47 2.84 15.97
N GLU A 37 -14.08 1.75 16.44
CA GLU A 37 -13.83 0.40 15.92
C GLU A 37 -14.35 0.32 14.48
N PRO A 38 -13.55 -0.20 13.52
CA PRO A 38 -14.02 -0.44 12.16
C PRO A 38 -15.09 -1.53 12.11
N GLU A 39 -16.16 -1.32 11.35
CA GLU A 39 -17.20 -2.34 11.16
C GLU A 39 -16.73 -3.50 10.27
N THR A 40 -15.83 -3.21 9.33
CA THR A 40 -15.26 -4.16 8.38
C THR A 40 -13.92 -3.66 7.85
N LEU A 41 -13.08 -4.57 7.37
CA LEU A 41 -11.85 -4.26 6.62
C LEU A 41 -12.00 -4.58 5.12
N ASP A 42 -13.20 -4.96 4.68
CA ASP A 42 -13.49 -5.18 3.28
C ASP A 42 -13.66 -3.82 2.56
N PRO A 43 -12.79 -3.47 1.60
CA PRO A 43 -12.80 -2.16 0.96
C PRO A 43 -14.08 -1.89 0.15
N HIS A 44 -14.85 -2.91 -0.22
CA HIS A 44 -16.11 -2.73 -0.96
C HIS A 44 -17.33 -2.59 -0.04
N LEU A 45 -17.20 -2.88 1.25
CA LEU A 45 -18.29 -2.81 2.23
C LEU A 45 -18.09 -1.69 3.25
N GLN A 46 -16.86 -1.21 3.44
CA GLN A 46 -16.60 -0.07 4.31
C GLN A 46 -17.33 1.19 3.82
N THR A 47 -17.84 1.98 4.76
CA THR A 47 -18.49 3.26 4.44
C THR A 47 -17.97 4.44 5.25
N GLY A 48 -17.27 4.16 6.36
CA GLY A 48 -16.80 5.14 7.32
C GLY A 48 -15.33 5.53 7.16
N VAL A 49 -14.98 6.61 7.86
CA VAL A 49 -13.61 7.12 7.94
C VAL A 49 -12.67 6.22 8.76
N PRO A 50 -13.08 5.61 9.90
CA PRO A 50 -12.21 4.70 10.66
C PRO A 50 -11.69 3.52 9.84
N GLU A 51 -12.56 2.94 9.00
CA GLU A 51 -12.21 1.85 8.08
C GLU A 51 -11.31 2.38 6.96
N GLY A 52 -11.67 3.52 6.34
CA GLY A 52 -10.91 4.10 5.24
C GLY A 52 -9.44 4.33 5.56
N ARG A 53 -9.11 4.79 6.77
CA ARG A 53 -7.71 4.94 7.23
C ARG A 53 -6.95 3.62 7.29
N LEU A 54 -7.63 2.54 7.67
CA LEU A 54 -7.04 1.20 7.68
C LEU A 54 -6.95 0.66 6.25
N GLY A 55 -7.94 0.93 5.40
CA GLY A 55 -7.92 0.61 3.98
C GLY A 55 -6.71 1.21 3.27
N ASP A 56 -6.44 2.50 3.48
CA ASP A 56 -5.29 3.21 2.92
C ASP A 56 -3.94 2.67 3.45
N ALA A 57 -3.94 2.04 4.63
CA ALA A 57 -2.75 1.43 5.21
C ALA A 57 -2.52 -0.03 4.77
N LEU A 58 -3.60 -0.73 4.40
CA LEU A 58 -3.58 -2.15 4.03
C LEU A 58 -3.51 -2.38 2.52
N PHE A 59 -4.06 -1.46 1.73
CA PHE A 59 -4.20 -1.60 0.28
C PHE A 59 -3.63 -0.38 -0.45
N GLU A 60 -3.19 -0.60 -1.68
CA GLU A 60 -2.73 0.46 -2.58
C GLU A 60 -3.47 0.34 -3.92
N GLY A 61 -4.03 1.45 -4.41
CA GLY A 61 -4.71 1.51 -5.70
C GLY A 61 -3.75 1.62 -6.89
N LEU A 62 -4.31 1.76 -8.09
CA LEU A 62 -3.52 2.06 -9.31
C LEU A 62 -2.71 3.35 -9.14
N VAL A 63 -3.34 4.37 -8.54
CA VAL A 63 -2.77 5.68 -8.26
C VAL A 63 -3.01 6.06 -6.80
N SER A 64 -2.20 6.97 -6.28
CA SER A 64 -2.37 7.57 -4.95
C SER A 64 -2.41 9.10 -5.06
N LEU A 65 -2.63 9.80 -3.95
CA LEU A 65 -2.67 11.27 -3.90
C LEU A 65 -1.42 11.80 -3.20
N HIS A 66 -0.79 12.82 -3.79
CA HIS A 66 0.33 13.50 -3.14
C HIS A 66 -0.15 14.13 -1.82
N PRO A 67 0.54 13.95 -0.68
CA PRO A 67 0.07 14.37 0.66
C PRO A 67 -0.01 15.88 0.90
N LYS A 68 0.21 16.70 -0.14
CA LYS A 68 0.22 18.17 -0.07
C LYS A 68 -0.55 18.80 -1.23
N THR A 69 -0.20 18.42 -2.46
CA THR A 69 -0.84 18.97 -3.67
C THR A 69 -2.12 18.23 -4.05
N LEU A 70 -2.33 17.02 -3.52
CA LEU A 70 -3.43 16.12 -3.89
C LEU A 70 -3.43 15.76 -5.38
N GLU A 71 -2.33 15.98 -6.08
CA GLU A 71 -2.15 15.53 -7.45
C GLU A 71 -2.02 14.00 -7.48
N PRO A 72 -2.50 13.34 -8.55
CA PRO A 72 -2.33 11.91 -8.71
C PRO A 72 -0.85 11.55 -8.85
N VAL A 73 -0.41 10.56 -8.07
CA VAL A 73 0.96 10.01 -8.11
C VAL A 73 0.91 8.49 -8.32
N PRO A 74 1.99 7.86 -8.83
CA PRO A 74 2.06 6.42 -8.99
C PRO A 74 1.76 5.64 -7.70
N GLY A 75 0.86 4.67 -7.78
CA GLY A 75 0.65 3.62 -6.77
C GLY A 75 1.20 2.29 -7.29
N VAL A 76 0.32 1.29 -7.43
CA VAL A 76 0.66 0.01 -8.08
C VAL A 76 0.96 0.20 -9.57
N ALA A 77 0.32 1.17 -10.23
CA ALA A 77 0.71 1.60 -11.56
C ALA A 77 1.88 2.57 -11.48
N GLU A 78 2.97 2.28 -12.20
CA GLU A 78 4.15 3.16 -12.26
C GLU A 78 3.95 4.34 -13.23
N ARG A 79 3.07 4.18 -14.21
CA ARG A 79 2.63 5.21 -15.17
C ARG A 79 1.30 4.82 -15.81
N TRP A 80 0.66 5.76 -16.49
CA TRP A 80 -0.52 5.51 -17.29
C TRP A 80 -0.56 6.40 -18.53
N ASP A 81 -1.17 5.89 -19.58
CA ASP A 81 -1.37 6.59 -20.85
C ASP A 81 -2.86 6.91 -21.03
N LEU A 82 -3.18 8.05 -21.65
CA LEU A 82 -4.55 8.46 -21.99
C LEU A 82 -4.71 8.48 -23.50
N SER A 83 -5.86 8.02 -23.99
CA SER A 83 -6.26 8.24 -25.38
C SER A 83 -6.47 9.73 -25.70
N ASP A 84 -6.46 10.09 -26.99
CA ASP A 84 -6.61 11.47 -27.45
C ASP A 84 -7.93 12.11 -26.99
N ASP A 85 -9.00 11.32 -26.93
CA ASP A 85 -10.33 11.72 -26.45
C ASP A 85 -10.49 11.60 -24.92
N LYS A 86 -9.46 11.12 -24.22
CA LYS A 86 -9.40 10.93 -22.76
C LYS A 86 -10.47 9.99 -22.20
N THR A 87 -10.96 9.06 -23.00
CA THR A 87 -11.96 8.06 -22.57
C THR A 87 -11.34 6.70 -22.24
N VAL A 88 -10.10 6.44 -22.65
CA VAL A 88 -9.37 5.20 -22.38
C VAL A 88 -8.11 5.51 -21.58
N TYR A 89 -7.96 4.84 -20.44
CA TYR A 89 -6.78 4.89 -19.59
C TYR A 89 -6.07 3.53 -19.65
N THR A 90 -4.77 3.53 -19.90
CA THR A 90 -3.94 2.31 -19.88
C THR A 90 -2.93 2.41 -18.76
N PHE A 91 -3.08 1.59 -17.72
CA PHE A 91 -2.18 1.56 -16.57
C PHE A 91 -1.06 0.53 -16.75
N HIS A 92 0.17 0.92 -16.45
CA HIS A 92 1.34 0.04 -16.49
C HIS A 92 1.73 -0.32 -15.06
N LEU A 93 1.56 -1.59 -14.70
CA LEU A 93 1.80 -2.06 -13.33
C LEU A 93 3.27 -2.33 -13.05
N ARG A 94 3.69 -2.10 -11.81
CA ARG A 94 5.03 -2.45 -11.33
C ARG A 94 5.26 -3.95 -11.43
N GLN A 95 6.33 -4.36 -12.11
CA GLN A 95 6.68 -5.78 -12.31
C GLN A 95 7.07 -6.52 -11.03
N ASN A 96 7.41 -5.79 -9.97
CA ASN A 96 7.79 -6.34 -8.68
C ASN A 96 6.70 -6.19 -7.61
N ALA A 97 5.50 -5.71 -7.96
CA ALA A 97 4.39 -5.63 -7.03
C ALA A 97 3.96 -7.03 -6.59
N LYS A 98 3.76 -7.19 -5.28
CA LYS A 98 3.35 -8.45 -4.66
C LYS A 98 2.36 -8.17 -3.54
N TRP A 99 1.40 -9.06 -3.41
CA TRP A 99 0.61 -9.20 -2.20
C TRP A 99 1.50 -9.59 -1.01
N SER A 100 0.99 -9.38 0.20
CA SER A 100 1.72 -9.66 1.45
C SER A 100 2.07 -11.15 1.64
N ASP A 101 1.38 -12.05 0.94
CA ASP A 101 1.68 -13.48 0.89
C ASP A 101 2.77 -13.85 -0.14
N GLY A 102 3.24 -12.87 -0.92
CA GLY A 102 4.25 -13.03 -1.96
C GLY A 102 3.72 -13.28 -3.36
N THR A 103 2.40 -13.44 -3.54
CA THR A 103 1.75 -13.60 -4.86
C THR A 103 1.96 -12.32 -5.69
N PRO A 104 2.39 -12.41 -6.96
CA PRO A 104 2.49 -11.23 -7.83
C PRO A 104 1.15 -10.52 -7.98
N VAL A 105 1.16 -9.19 -7.97
CA VAL A 105 -0.02 -8.38 -8.31
C VAL A 105 -0.08 -8.23 -9.83
N ASP A 106 -1.25 -8.49 -10.43
CA ASP A 106 -1.46 -8.30 -11.86
C ASP A 106 -2.77 -7.56 -12.19
N ALA A 107 -3.04 -7.35 -13.48
CA ALA A 107 -4.23 -6.61 -13.93
C ALA A 107 -5.55 -7.34 -13.60
N ASN A 108 -5.53 -8.67 -13.45
CA ASN A 108 -6.72 -9.45 -13.11
C ASN A 108 -7.18 -9.18 -11.68
N ASP A 109 -6.27 -8.82 -10.76
CA ASP A 109 -6.64 -8.43 -9.40
C ASP A 109 -7.54 -7.19 -9.40
N PHE A 110 -7.20 -6.19 -10.21
CA PHE A 110 -8.00 -4.98 -10.38
C PHE A 110 -9.32 -5.27 -11.10
N PHE A 111 -9.28 -6.07 -12.18
CA PHE A 111 -10.48 -6.50 -12.90
C PHE A 111 -11.46 -7.22 -11.97
N ALA A 112 -10.99 -8.20 -11.20
CA ALA A 112 -11.80 -8.96 -10.26
C ALA A 112 -12.32 -8.10 -9.11
N SER A 113 -11.50 -7.18 -8.60
CA SER A 113 -11.88 -6.24 -7.56
C SER A 113 -13.00 -5.30 -8.02
N TRP A 114 -12.85 -4.64 -9.16
CA TRP A 114 -13.86 -3.73 -9.69
C TRP A 114 -15.14 -4.47 -10.09
N LYS A 115 -15.01 -5.69 -10.63
CA LYS A 115 -16.16 -6.58 -10.86
C LYS A 115 -16.94 -6.86 -9.58
N ARG A 116 -16.24 -7.16 -8.48
CA ARG A 116 -16.86 -7.40 -7.18
C ARG A 116 -17.53 -6.12 -6.66
N ALA A 117 -16.86 -4.98 -6.72
CA ALA A 117 -17.43 -3.69 -6.28
C ALA A 117 -18.75 -3.37 -7.01
N LEU A 118 -18.80 -3.65 -8.32
CA LEU A 118 -19.96 -3.41 -9.17
C LEU A 118 -21.03 -4.51 -9.13
N THR A 119 -20.73 -5.69 -8.60
CA THR A 119 -21.71 -6.80 -8.54
C THR A 119 -22.85 -6.46 -7.57
N PRO A 120 -24.13 -6.45 -8.01
CA PRO A 120 -25.25 -6.04 -7.15
C PRO A 120 -25.34 -6.82 -5.84
N ALA A 121 -25.06 -8.14 -5.90
CA ALA A 121 -25.09 -9.02 -4.73
C ALA A 121 -24.00 -8.72 -3.68
N THR A 122 -22.95 -7.96 -4.04
CA THR A 122 -21.95 -7.49 -3.06
C THR A 122 -22.53 -6.44 -2.13
N GLY A 123 -23.54 -5.67 -2.55
CA GLY A 123 -24.16 -4.64 -1.70
C GLY A 123 -23.23 -3.47 -1.38
N SER A 124 -22.27 -3.17 -2.27
CA SER A 124 -21.35 -2.04 -2.08
C SER A 124 -22.10 -0.71 -2.17
N GLN A 125 -22.19 0.02 -1.06
CA GLN A 125 -22.87 1.32 -1.01
C GLN A 125 -22.16 2.38 -1.86
N TYR A 126 -20.87 2.21 -2.13
CA TYR A 126 -20.05 3.11 -2.95
C TYR A 126 -19.87 2.65 -4.41
N ALA A 127 -20.63 1.65 -4.88
CA ALA A 127 -20.55 1.19 -6.28
C ALA A 127 -20.75 2.33 -7.30
N TYR A 128 -21.53 3.35 -6.95
CA TYR A 128 -21.76 4.52 -7.81
C TYR A 128 -20.48 5.31 -8.15
N MET A 129 -19.41 5.19 -7.37
CA MET A 129 -18.12 5.84 -7.67
C MET A 129 -17.50 5.31 -8.97
N TYR A 130 -17.87 4.11 -9.40
CA TYR A 130 -17.40 3.48 -10.63
C TYR A 130 -18.24 3.85 -11.86
N TYR A 131 -19.35 4.59 -11.72
CA TYR A 131 -20.28 4.85 -12.83
C TYR A 131 -19.71 5.75 -13.94
N ALA A 132 -18.59 6.41 -13.71
CA ALA A 132 -17.85 7.08 -14.77
C ALA A 132 -17.26 6.10 -15.81
N ILE A 133 -17.17 4.82 -15.46
CA ILE A 133 -16.75 3.74 -16.37
C ILE A 133 -17.93 3.33 -17.22
N ARG A 134 -17.71 3.24 -18.54
CA ARG A 134 -18.72 2.80 -19.51
C ARG A 134 -19.37 1.49 -19.07
N GLY A 135 -20.71 1.44 -19.00
CA GLY A 135 -21.49 0.24 -18.70
C GLY A 135 -21.57 -0.15 -17.22
N ALA A 136 -20.87 0.56 -16.34
CA ALA A 136 -20.79 0.20 -14.92
C ALA A 136 -22.10 0.42 -14.16
N GLU A 137 -22.84 1.50 -14.48
CA GLU A 137 -24.12 1.81 -13.85
C GLU A 137 -25.19 0.79 -14.24
N GLU A 138 -25.30 0.46 -15.53
CA GLU A 138 -26.25 -0.53 -16.04
C GLU A 138 -25.97 -1.91 -15.43
N PHE A 139 -24.69 -2.29 -15.31
CA PHE A 139 -24.31 -3.53 -14.66
C PHE A 139 -24.67 -3.55 -13.17
N ASN A 140 -24.30 -2.51 -12.42
CA ASN A 140 -24.60 -2.46 -10.98
C ASN A 140 -26.10 -2.38 -10.66
N LYS A 141 -26.89 -1.79 -11.55
CA LYS A 141 -28.35 -1.76 -11.43
C LYS A 141 -29.05 -3.05 -11.90
N GLY A 142 -28.29 -4.04 -12.38
CA GLY A 142 -28.84 -5.29 -12.92
C GLY A 142 -29.62 -5.10 -14.23
N GLN A 143 -29.38 -4.00 -14.93
CA GLN A 143 -29.97 -3.73 -16.26
C GLN A 143 -29.19 -4.46 -17.36
N ASN A 144 -27.95 -4.85 -17.06
CA ASN A 144 -27.12 -5.72 -17.87
C ASN A 144 -26.35 -6.70 -16.96
N GLU A 145 -26.39 -7.99 -17.26
CA GLU A 145 -25.71 -9.02 -16.46
C GLU A 145 -24.32 -9.38 -17.02
N ASP A 146 -23.98 -8.91 -18.22
CA ASP A 146 -22.69 -9.19 -18.86
C ASP A 146 -21.63 -8.16 -18.46
N PHE A 147 -20.78 -8.54 -17.51
CA PHE A 147 -19.66 -7.71 -17.08
C PHE A 147 -18.65 -7.42 -18.20
N GLY A 148 -18.58 -8.24 -19.26
CA GLY A 148 -17.69 -8.02 -20.41
C GLY A 148 -18.04 -6.76 -21.22
N THR A 149 -19.20 -6.16 -20.98
CA THR A 149 -19.60 -4.88 -21.58
C THR A 149 -19.10 -3.66 -20.80
N VAL A 150 -18.65 -3.85 -19.55
CA VAL A 150 -18.10 -2.79 -18.71
C VAL A 150 -16.71 -2.42 -19.22
N GLY A 151 -16.40 -1.13 -19.30
CA GLY A 151 -15.15 -0.60 -19.87
C GLY A 151 -13.90 -0.77 -18.99
N ILE A 152 -13.64 -2.00 -18.52
CA ILE A 152 -12.51 -2.38 -17.66
C ILE A 152 -11.66 -3.43 -18.38
#